data_AF-A0AAV3WCN2-F1
#
_entry.id   AF-A0AAV3WCN2-F1
#
_cell.length_a   1.000
_cell.length_b   1.000
_cell.length_c   1.000
_cell.angle_alpha   90.00
_cell.angle_beta   90.00
_cell.angle_gamma   90.00
#
_symmetry.space_group_name_H-M   'P 1'
#
loop_
_entity.id
_entity.type
_entity.pdbx_description
1 polymer ?
#
loop_
_entity_poly.entity_id
_entity_poly.type
_entity_poly.pdbx_seq_one_letter_code
_entity_poly.pdbx_strand_id
1 'polypeptide(L)'
;MNMPIIPHTIAGSINHIEIAQIVHTEPRNVKLSIERLANKDVIQLPPMAKVENKQSLSPNRFSDAYVFSGEQGKLDSITVVAQLCPQFTALLVKRWYELESQTAKPVELSRMELIQLALAAEQENQALKDHVAVLEPKAQVMDVIADTVNTYSIRDSAKTIGIQESKLIDFMLKKRWVFRENSRHRRLCAYAQRVEQKVMVNKVSQVIACVEGDKVYTQARITAFGLTRLTALVAAAGLLNK
;
A
#
# COMPACT_ATOMS: atom_id res chain seq x y z
N MET A 1 -9.29 -1.71 -12.31
CA MET A 1 -10.54 -0.95 -12.49
C MET A 1 -11.32 -1.07 -11.20
N ASN A 2 -11.32 -0.03 -10.37
CA ASN A 2 -12.12 -0.01 -9.14
C ASN A 2 -13.57 0.19 -9.54
N MET A 3 -14.40 -0.83 -9.33
CA MET A 3 -15.84 -0.67 -9.47
C MET A 3 -16.36 0.28 -8.37
N PRO A 4 -17.26 1.21 -8.71
CA PRO A 4 -17.92 2.03 -7.72
C PRO A 4 -18.78 1.14 -6.81
N ILE A 5 -18.59 1.28 -5.50
CA ILE A 5 -19.47 0.70 -4.49
C ILE A 5 -20.82 1.40 -4.65
N ILE A 6 -21.79 0.71 -5.25
CA ILE A 6 -23.17 1.18 -5.27
C ILE A 6 -23.67 1.07 -3.82
N PRO A 7 -24.07 2.17 -3.16
CA PRO A 7 -24.72 2.05 -1.87
C PRO A 7 -26.02 1.27 -2.07
N HIS A 8 -26.07 0.01 -1.63
CA HIS A 8 -27.30 -0.75 -1.59
C HIS A 8 -28.23 -0.05 -0.59
N THR A 9 -29.07 0.86 -1.08
CA THR A 9 -30.08 1.51 -0.24
C THR A 9 -31.10 0.44 0.12
N ILE A 10 -30.93 -0.18 1.29
CA ILE A 10 -31.86 -1.18 1.81
C ILE A 10 -33.16 -0.43 2.12
N ALA A 11 -34.14 -0.52 1.22
CA ALA A 11 -35.43 0.16 1.29
C ALA A 11 -36.43 -0.48 2.28
N GLY A 12 -35.93 -1.20 3.29
CA GLY A 12 -36.74 -1.84 4.32
C GLY A 12 -36.62 -1.09 5.65
N SER A 13 -37.74 -0.74 6.26
CA SER A 13 -37.80 -0.25 7.65
C SER A 13 -38.54 -1.25 8.52
N ILE A 14 -38.09 -1.44 9.76
CA ILE A 14 -38.78 -2.26 10.76
C ILE A 14 -39.15 -1.40 11.95
N ASN A 15 -40.35 -1.58 12.50
CA ASN A 15 -40.78 -0.87 13.71
C ASN A 15 -40.68 -1.76 14.96
N HIS A 16 -40.65 -1.13 16.14
CA HIS A 16 -40.54 -1.88 17.40
C HIS A 16 -41.74 -2.80 17.70
N ILE A 17 -42.91 -2.59 17.08
CA ILE A 17 -44.10 -3.43 17.23
C ILE A 17 -43.91 -4.74 16.43
N GLU A 18 -43.37 -4.66 15.22
CA GLU A 18 -42.99 -5.80 14.40
C GLU A 18 -41.87 -6.60 15.09
N ILE A 19 -40.89 -5.93 15.70
CA ILE A 19 -39.86 -6.59 16.53
C ILE A 19 -40.51 -7.35 17.69
N ALA A 20 -41.51 -6.75 18.35
CA ALA A 20 -42.24 -7.38 19.44
C ALA A 20 -42.96 -8.66 18.99
N GLN A 21 -43.53 -8.66 17.77
CA GLN A 21 -44.15 -9.84 17.17
C GLN A 21 -43.12 -10.94 16.87
N ILE A 22 -41.95 -10.58 16.34
CA ILE A 22 -40.86 -11.53 16.02
C ILE A 22 -40.30 -12.19 17.31
N VAL A 23 -40.12 -11.38 18.36
CA VAL A 23 -39.56 -11.82 19.65
C VAL A 23 -40.64 -12.35 20.59
N HIS A 24 -41.91 -12.39 20.15
CA HIS A 24 -43.06 -12.84 20.94
C HIS A 24 -43.13 -12.19 22.32
N THR A 25 -42.87 -10.88 22.39
CA THR A 25 -42.82 -10.09 23.62
C THR A 25 -43.76 -8.89 23.51
N GLU A 26 -44.18 -8.31 24.63
CA GLU A 26 -44.99 -7.09 24.60
C GLU A 26 -44.24 -5.89 23.97
N PRO A 27 -44.89 -5.09 23.10
CA PRO A 27 -44.27 -3.91 22.48
C PRO A 27 -43.70 -2.92 23.50
N ARG A 28 -44.32 -2.82 24.68
CA ARG A 28 -43.85 -1.98 25.79
C ARG A 28 -42.44 -2.36 26.25
N ASN A 29 -42.13 -3.66 26.33
CA ASN A 29 -40.81 -4.13 26.76
C ASN A 29 -39.75 -3.81 25.71
N VAL A 30 -40.09 -3.93 24.42
CA VAL A 30 -39.19 -3.53 23.32
C VAL A 30 -38.90 -2.03 23.39
N LYS A 31 -39.93 -1.21 23.60
CA LYS A 31 -39.77 0.25 23.77
C LYS A 31 -38.82 0.60 24.91
N LEU A 32 -39.00 0.00 26.08
CA LEU A 32 -38.13 0.22 27.24
C LEU A 32 -36.69 -0.23 26.97
N SER A 33 -36.48 -1.32 26.24
CA SER A 33 -35.14 -1.78 25.86
C SER A 33 -34.46 -0.80 24.90
N ILE A 34 -35.18 -0.24 23.93
CA ILE A 34 -34.66 0.79 23.02
C ILE A 34 -34.20 2.02 23.81
N GLU A 35 -35.04 2.53 24.71
CA GLU A 35 -34.71 3.69 25.54
C GLU A 35 -33.50 3.42 26.46
N ARG A 36 -33.41 2.22 27.04
CA ARG A 36 -32.26 1.81 27.86
C ARG A 36 -30.97 1.69 27.06
N LEU A 37 -31.02 1.15 25.84
CA LEU A 37 -29.85 1.00 24.97
C LEU A 37 -29.38 2.36 24.45
N ALA A 38 -30.30 3.25 24.10
CA ALA A 38 -30.00 4.61 23.71
C ALA A 38 -29.36 5.40 24.86
N ASN A 39 -29.87 5.27 26.09
CA ASN A 39 -29.28 5.91 27.28
C ASN A 39 -27.89 5.36 27.64
N LYS A 40 -27.52 4.17 27.16
CA LYS A 40 -26.19 3.57 27.35
C LYS A 40 -25.26 3.82 26.17
N ASP A 41 -25.68 4.65 25.22
CA ASP A 41 -24.96 4.95 23.97
C ASP A 41 -24.63 3.68 23.13
N VAL A 42 -25.40 2.59 23.31
CA VAL A 42 -25.20 1.35 22.55
C VAL A 42 -25.85 1.43 21.16
N ILE A 43 -26.98 2.13 21.07
CA ILE A 43 -27.69 2.42 19.81
C ILE A 43 -27.99 3.91 19.75
N GLN A 44 -28.19 4.45 18.54
CA GLN A 44 -28.78 5.79 18.42
C GLN A 44 -30.29 5.72 18.61
N LEU A 45 -30.86 6.72 19.30
CA LEU A 45 -32.31 6.75 19.51
C LEU A 45 -33.02 6.86 18.15
N PRO A 46 -33.86 5.88 17.75
CA PRO A 46 -34.50 5.90 16.45
C PRO A 46 -35.56 7.00 16.35
N PRO A 47 -35.86 7.51 15.14
CA PRO A 47 -36.97 8.42 14.95
C PRO A 47 -38.30 7.73 15.23
N MET A 48 -39.25 8.46 15.84
CA MET A 48 -40.63 8.00 16.01
C MET A 48 -41.48 8.38 14.79
N ALA A 49 -42.30 7.45 14.33
CA ALA A 49 -43.30 7.69 13.29
C ALA A 49 -44.66 7.12 13.70
N LYS A 50 -45.74 7.71 13.17
CA LYS A 50 -47.09 7.17 13.32
C LYS A 50 -47.24 5.93 12.47
N VAL A 51 -47.40 4.78 13.12
CA VAL A 51 -47.64 3.49 12.46
C VAL A 51 -49.12 3.15 12.57
N GLU A 52 -49.72 2.79 11.44
CA GLU A 52 -51.11 2.36 11.37
C GLU A 52 -51.25 0.91 11.84
N ASN A 53 -52.09 0.69 12.84
CA ASN A 53 -52.52 -0.63 13.25
C ASN A 53 -53.58 -1.13 12.27
N LYS A 54 -53.13 -1.95 11.30
CA LYS A 54 -53.97 -2.55 10.26
C LYS A 54 -55.05 -3.49 10.79
N GLN A 55 -54.97 -3.93 12.05
CA GLN A 55 -55.95 -4.82 12.68
C GLN A 55 -57.13 -4.07 13.31
N SER A 56 -57.04 -2.74 13.45
CA SER A 56 -58.09 -1.92 14.07
C SER A 56 -58.92 -1.18 13.02
N LEU A 57 -60.25 -1.31 13.09
CA LEU A 57 -61.19 -0.52 12.30
C LEU A 57 -61.49 0.87 12.91
N SER A 58 -60.87 1.20 14.04
CA SER A 58 -61.09 2.48 14.72
C SER A 58 -60.50 3.67 13.95
N PRO A 59 -61.10 4.87 14.02
CA PRO A 59 -60.44 6.11 13.61
C PRO A 59 -59.13 6.37 14.35
N ASN A 60 -58.99 5.85 15.59
CA ASN A 60 -57.79 5.93 16.41
C ASN A 60 -56.87 4.70 16.23
N ARG A 61 -56.64 4.28 14.98
CA ARG A 61 -55.80 3.12 14.67
C ARG A 61 -54.31 3.43 14.55
N PHE A 62 -53.89 4.67 14.72
CA PHE A 62 -52.48 5.06 14.64
C PHE A 62 -51.82 5.01 16.01
N SER A 63 -50.62 4.44 16.08
CA SER A 63 -49.78 4.38 17.28
C SER A 63 -48.38 4.91 16.98
N ASP A 64 -47.82 5.69 17.88
CA ASP A 64 -46.46 6.18 17.72
C ASP A 64 -45.45 5.07 18.00
N ALA A 65 -44.54 4.83 17.07
CA ALA A 65 -43.57 3.75 17.15
C ALA A 65 -42.17 4.19 16.69
N TYR A 66 -41.14 3.68 17.36
CA TYR A 66 -39.76 3.79 16.90
C TYR A 66 -39.57 2.99 15.61
N VAL A 67 -39.01 3.63 14.60
CA VAL A 67 -38.75 3.06 13.27
C VAL A 67 -37.25 3.00 13.01
N PHE A 68 -36.77 1.81 12.67
CA PHE A 68 -35.40 1.56 12.28
C PHE A 68 -35.31 1.54 10.76
N SER A 69 -34.47 2.42 10.19
CA SER A 69 -34.25 2.53 8.75
C SER A 69 -32.76 2.70 8.44
N GLY A 70 -32.35 2.25 7.25
CA GLY A 70 -30.95 2.32 6.82
C GLY A 70 -30.05 1.24 7.43
N GLU A 71 -28.75 1.34 7.20
CA GLU A 71 -27.77 0.36 7.66
C GLU A 71 -27.61 0.37 9.18
N GLN A 72 -27.54 1.56 9.79
CA GLN A 72 -27.46 1.75 11.24
C GLN A 72 -28.73 1.25 11.92
N GLY A 73 -29.92 1.55 11.39
CA GLY A 73 -31.18 1.02 11.93
C GLY A 73 -31.25 -0.51 11.88
N LYS A 74 -30.68 -1.14 10.84
CA LYS A 74 -30.57 -2.61 10.77
C LYS A 74 -29.66 -3.17 11.87
N LEU A 75 -28.51 -2.55 12.12
CA LEU A 75 -27.62 -2.99 13.21
C LEU A 75 -28.28 -2.79 14.57
N ASP A 76 -28.90 -1.63 14.79
CA ASP A 76 -29.55 -1.28 16.06
C ASP A 76 -30.75 -2.20 16.36
N SER A 77 -31.56 -2.51 15.35
CA SER A 77 -32.67 -3.47 15.49
C SER A 77 -32.19 -4.88 15.85
N ILE A 78 -31.08 -5.35 15.28
CA ILE A 78 -30.47 -6.64 15.66
C ILE A 78 -29.96 -6.59 17.10
N THR A 79 -29.33 -5.49 17.52
CA THR A 79 -28.85 -5.29 18.89
C THR A 79 -30.00 -5.33 19.91
N VAL A 80 -31.13 -4.69 19.60
CA VAL A 80 -32.35 -4.74 20.42
C VAL A 80 -32.88 -6.17 20.53
N VAL A 81 -32.95 -6.91 19.42
CA VAL A 81 -33.38 -8.32 19.40
C VAL A 81 -32.43 -9.20 20.21
N ALA A 82 -31.12 -9.00 20.07
CA ALA A 82 -30.10 -9.78 20.79
C ALA A 82 -30.20 -9.62 22.33
N GLN A 83 -30.61 -8.44 22.81
CA GLN A 83 -30.85 -8.21 24.23
C GLN A 83 -32.14 -8.89 24.72
N LEU A 84 -33.20 -8.88 23.91
CA LEU A 84 -34.50 -9.47 24.27
C LEU A 84 -34.49 -11.00 24.19
N CYS A 85 -33.69 -11.58 23.30
CA CYS A 85 -33.54 -13.02 23.10
C CYS A 85 -32.16 -13.52 23.55
N PRO A 86 -31.90 -13.68 24.87
CA PRO A 86 -30.61 -14.19 25.35
C PRO A 86 -30.30 -15.62 24.85
N GLN A 87 -31.33 -16.42 24.56
CA GLN A 87 -31.18 -17.74 23.95
C GLN A 87 -30.54 -17.68 22.56
N PHE A 88 -30.92 -16.69 21.74
CA PHE A 88 -30.34 -16.47 20.43
C PHE A 88 -28.86 -16.12 20.53
N THR A 89 -28.51 -15.21 21.45
CA THR A 89 -27.11 -14.84 21.73
C THR A 89 -26.30 -16.04 22.23
N ALA A 90 -26.88 -16.90 23.08
CA ALA A 90 -26.21 -18.11 23.55
C ALA A 90 -25.95 -19.13 22.43
N LEU A 91 -26.86 -19.29 21.47
CA LEU A 91 -26.65 -20.14 20.29
C LEU A 91 -25.54 -19.60 19.40
N LEU A 92 -25.49 -18.28 19.21
CA LEU A 92 -24.42 -17.63 18.45
C LEU A 92 -23.07 -17.88 19.11
N VAL A 93 -22.95 -17.67 20.43
CA VAL A 93 -21.72 -17.94 21.19
C VAL A 93 -21.33 -19.42 21.10
N LYS A 94 -22.27 -20.35 21.26
CA LYS A 94 -22.01 -21.80 21.11
C LYS A 94 -21.47 -22.11 19.72
N ARG A 95 -22.05 -21.53 18.67
CA ARG A 95 -21.62 -21.72 17.29
C ARG A 95 -20.20 -21.20 17.05
N TRP A 96 -19.85 -20.05 17.62
CA TRP A 96 -18.48 -19.53 17.56
C TRP A 96 -17.50 -20.47 18.26
N TYR A 97 -17.85 -20.95 19.46
CA TYR A 97 -17.01 -21.92 20.17
C TYR A 97 -16.81 -23.23 19.38
N GLU A 98 -17.85 -23.73 18.70
CA GLU A 98 -17.73 -24.88 17.80
C GLU A 98 -16.73 -24.60 16.65
N LEU A 99 -16.83 -23.45 16.00
CA LEU A 99 -15.94 -23.07 14.90
C LEU A 99 -14.50 -22.86 15.37
N GLU A 100 -14.31 -22.22 16.53
CA GLU A 100 -13.00 -22.06 17.16
C GLU A 100 -12.41 -23.41 17.52
N SER A 101 -13.19 -24.34 18.08
CA SER A 101 -12.71 -25.69 18.41
C SER A 101 -12.35 -26.54 17.18
N GLN A 102 -13.01 -26.28 16.03
CA GLN A 102 -12.66 -26.91 14.75
C GLN A 102 -11.36 -26.35 14.17
N THR A 103 -11.13 -25.04 14.33
CA THR A 103 -9.93 -24.34 13.83
C THR A 103 -8.72 -24.53 14.76
N ALA A 104 -8.97 -24.72 16.07
CA ALA A 104 -7.96 -24.90 17.10
C ALA A 104 -7.40 -26.31 17.20
N LYS A 105 -7.87 -27.27 16.38
CA LYS A 105 -7.16 -28.54 16.25
C LYS A 105 -5.90 -28.27 15.43
N PRO A 106 -4.69 -28.44 16.02
CA PRO A 106 -3.48 -28.46 15.21
C PRO A 106 -3.70 -29.53 14.16
N VAL A 107 -3.42 -29.21 12.89
CA VAL A 107 -3.34 -30.25 11.87
C VAL A 107 -2.29 -31.22 12.37
N GLU A 108 -2.71 -32.42 12.78
CA GLU A 108 -1.81 -33.51 13.11
C GLU A 108 -1.19 -33.98 11.80
N LEU A 109 -0.21 -33.21 11.31
CA LEU A 109 0.56 -33.56 10.14
C LEU A 109 1.23 -34.90 10.42
N SER A 110 1.05 -35.85 9.52
CA SER A 110 1.74 -37.13 9.59
C SER A 110 3.24 -36.87 9.62
N ARG A 111 4.01 -37.75 10.31
CA ARG A 111 5.49 -37.68 10.29
C ARG A 111 6.05 -37.56 8.86
N MET A 112 5.39 -38.18 7.89
CA MET A 112 5.76 -38.11 6.47
C MET A 112 5.58 -36.70 5.89
N GLU A 113 4.47 -36.04 6.20
CA GLU A 113 4.15 -34.68 5.70
C GLU A 113 5.10 -33.64 6.30
N LEU A 114 5.46 -33.80 7.58
CA LEU A 114 6.47 -32.95 8.24
C LEU A 114 7.84 -33.08 7.58
N ILE A 115 8.25 -34.31 7.22
CA ILE A 115 9.53 -34.54 6.53
C ILE A 115 9.51 -33.92 5.15
N GLN A 116 8.41 -34.05 4.40
CA GLN A 116 8.28 -33.43 3.08
C GLN A 116 8.35 -31.91 3.13
N LEU A 117 7.68 -31.29 4.12
CA LEU A 117 7.71 -29.85 4.31
C LEU A 117 9.12 -29.35 4.68
N ALA A 118 9.80 -30.06 5.59
CA ALA A 118 11.16 -29.74 5.98
C ALA A 118 12.14 -29.85 4.80
N LEU A 119 11.99 -30.88 3.96
CA LEU A 119 12.81 -31.07 2.76
C LEU A 119 12.60 -29.94 1.75
N ALA A 120 11.36 -29.54 1.49
CA ALA A 120 11.05 -28.45 0.58
C ALA A 120 11.67 -27.12 1.07
N ALA A 121 11.57 -26.84 2.38
CA ALA A 121 12.16 -25.64 2.97
C ALA A 121 13.70 -25.64 2.90
N GLU A 122 14.35 -26.79 3.10
CA GLU A 122 15.80 -26.93 2.91
C GLU A 122 16.22 -26.70 1.46
N GLN A 123 15.48 -27.25 0.49
CA GLN A 123 15.76 -27.05 -0.93
C GLN A 123 15.65 -25.57 -1.33
N GLU A 124 14.61 -24.87 -0.88
CA GLU A 124 14.47 -23.42 -1.11
C GLU A 124 15.62 -22.63 -0.47
N ASN A 125 15.99 -22.97 0.77
CA ASN A 125 17.12 -22.33 1.45
C ASN A 125 18.45 -22.56 0.73
N GLN A 126 18.68 -23.75 0.19
CA GLN A 126 19.89 -24.04 -0.59
C GLN A 126 19.90 -23.26 -1.90
N ALA A 127 18.81 -23.25 -2.65
CA ALA A 127 18.71 -22.48 -3.89
C ALA A 127 18.95 -20.97 -3.66
N LEU A 128 18.43 -20.41 -2.56
CA LEU A 128 18.68 -19.03 -2.18
C LEU A 128 20.15 -18.79 -1.79
N LYS A 129 20.76 -19.70 -1.03
CA LYS A 129 22.19 -19.60 -0.68
C LYS A 129 23.08 -19.65 -1.91
N ASP A 130 22.79 -20.51 -2.87
CA ASP A 130 23.54 -20.61 -4.13
C ASP A 130 23.42 -19.32 -4.94
N HIS A 131 22.22 -18.73 -5.02
CA HIS A 131 22.02 -17.43 -5.64
C HIS A 131 22.79 -16.31 -4.95
N VAL A 132 22.80 -16.28 -3.62
CA VAL A 132 23.58 -15.29 -2.85
C VAL A 132 25.08 -15.48 -3.11
N ALA A 133 25.59 -16.71 -3.08
CA ALA A 133 27.01 -17.02 -3.33
C ALA A 133 27.48 -16.55 -4.73
N VAL A 134 26.61 -16.55 -5.73
CA VAL A 134 26.92 -16.02 -7.08
C VAL A 134 26.92 -14.48 -7.12
N LEU A 135 26.11 -13.84 -6.26
CA LEU A 135 25.98 -12.37 -6.24
C LEU A 135 27.05 -11.70 -5.38
N GLU A 136 27.51 -12.31 -4.30
CA GLU A 136 28.56 -11.79 -3.42
C GLU A 136 29.84 -11.34 -4.14
N PRO A 137 30.47 -12.15 -5.03
CA PRO A 137 31.68 -11.71 -5.72
C PRO A 137 31.39 -10.55 -6.69
N LYS A 138 30.17 -10.47 -7.26
CA LYS A 138 29.77 -9.36 -8.13
C LYS A 138 29.58 -8.06 -7.35
N ALA A 139 29.08 -8.14 -6.12
CA ALA A 139 28.95 -7.00 -5.22
C ALA A 139 30.33 -6.49 -4.75
N GLN A 140 31.21 -7.39 -4.31
CA GLN A 140 32.57 -7.03 -3.87
C GLN A 140 33.38 -6.33 -4.97
N VAL A 141 33.30 -6.81 -6.22
CA VAL A 141 33.95 -6.14 -7.36
C VAL A 141 33.37 -4.75 -7.59
N MET A 142 32.06 -4.57 -7.43
CA MET A 142 31.43 -3.26 -7.58
C MET A 142 31.90 -2.28 -6.50
N ASP A 143 32.05 -2.74 -5.26
CA ASP A 143 32.52 -1.91 -4.14
C ASP A 143 33.98 -1.48 -4.35
N VAL A 144 34.85 -2.40 -4.79
CA VAL A 144 36.24 -2.07 -5.16
C VAL A 144 36.30 -1.02 -6.28
N ILE A 145 35.42 -1.10 -7.28
CA ILE A 145 35.36 -0.11 -8.35
C ILE A 145 34.86 1.24 -7.80
N ALA A 146 33.92 1.23 -6.86
CA ALA A 146 33.39 2.44 -6.24
C ALA A 146 34.42 3.21 -5.42
N ASP A 147 35.37 2.52 -4.80
CA ASP A 147 36.43 3.15 -4.00
C ASP A 147 37.54 3.80 -4.82
N THR A 148 37.58 3.59 -6.14
CA THR A 148 38.59 4.22 -6.99
C THR A 148 38.37 5.73 -7.16
N VAL A 149 39.41 6.53 -6.90
CA VAL A 149 39.37 8.01 -6.94
C VAL A 149 39.33 8.58 -8.37
N ASN A 150 39.47 7.73 -9.39
CA ASN A 150 39.57 8.16 -10.77
C ASN A 150 38.25 8.71 -11.31
N THR A 151 38.32 9.90 -11.93
CA THR A 151 37.17 10.54 -12.58
C THR A 151 37.43 10.70 -14.08
N TYR A 152 36.48 10.27 -14.89
CA TYR A 152 36.56 10.24 -16.34
C TYR A 152 35.79 11.41 -16.95
N SER A 153 36.27 11.91 -18.09
CA SER A 153 35.49 12.86 -18.89
C SER A 153 34.36 12.11 -19.61
N ILE A 154 33.27 12.81 -19.97
CA ILE A 154 32.14 12.20 -20.69
C ILE A 154 32.60 11.54 -22.01
N ARG A 155 33.58 12.16 -22.69
CA ARG A 155 34.19 11.62 -23.90
C ARG A 155 34.94 10.31 -23.65
N ASP A 156 35.77 10.27 -22.61
CA ASP A 156 36.54 9.06 -22.28
C ASP A 156 35.61 7.93 -21.88
N SER A 157 34.58 8.23 -21.07
CA SER A 157 33.52 7.28 -20.73
C SER A 157 32.78 6.76 -21.95
N ALA A 158 32.46 7.61 -22.93
CA ALA A 158 31.81 7.18 -24.17
C ALA A 158 32.67 6.20 -24.97
N LYS A 159 33.99 6.44 -25.05
CA LYS A 159 34.94 5.51 -25.68
C LYS A 159 35.02 4.18 -24.94
N THR A 160 35.10 4.20 -23.61
CA THR A 160 35.15 2.98 -22.80
C THR A 160 33.88 2.15 -22.90
N ILE A 161 32.70 2.79 -23.00
CA ILE A 161 31.41 2.12 -23.17
C ILE A 161 31.20 1.61 -24.61
N GLY A 162 31.90 2.18 -25.60
CA GLY A 162 31.75 1.84 -27.01
C GLY A 162 30.55 2.51 -27.68
N ILE A 163 30.21 3.75 -27.29
CA ILE A 163 29.09 4.52 -27.83
C ILE A 163 29.52 5.88 -28.34
N GLN A 164 28.81 6.40 -29.34
CA GLN A 164 29.03 7.75 -29.84
C GLN A 164 28.75 8.81 -28.75
N GLU A 165 29.69 9.74 -28.57
CA GLU A 165 29.64 10.78 -27.52
C GLU A 165 28.31 11.55 -27.50
N SER A 166 27.77 11.91 -28.68
CA SER A 166 26.48 12.60 -28.82
C SER A 166 25.32 11.78 -28.25
N LYS A 167 25.22 10.50 -28.60
CA LYS A 167 24.18 9.59 -28.11
C LYS A 167 24.25 9.42 -26.58
N LEU A 168 25.46 9.36 -26.03
CA LEU A 168 25.64 9.27 -24.58
C LEU A 168 25.19 10.57 -23.89
N ILE A 169 25.54 11.74 -24.43
CA ILE A 169 25.10 13.03 -23.90
C ILE A 169 23.57 13.14 -23.92
N ASP A 170 22.92 12.76 -25.02
CA ASP A 170 21.47 12.79 -25.14
C ASP A 170 20.79 11.83 -24.14
N PHE A 171 21.37 10.63 -23.96
CA PHE A 171 20.92 9.67 -22.96
C PHE A 171 21.06 10.21 -21.54
N MET A 172 22.20 10.82 -21.20
CA MET A 172 22.46 11.41 -19.90
C MET A 172 21.54 12.62 -19.62
N LEU A 173 21.23 13.43 -20.64
CA LEU A 173 20.24 14.52 -20.52
C LEU A 173 18.84 13.95 -20.25
N LYS A 174 18.41 12.93 -21.01
CA LYS A 174 17.09 12.29 -20.86
C LYS A 174 16.92 11.62 -19.50
N LYS A 175 17.96 10.97 -18.98
CA LYS A 175 17.94 10.28 -17.67
C LYS A 175 18.29 11.20 -16.49
N ARG A 176 18.37 12.52 -16.72
CA ARG A 176 18.71 13.54 -15.71
C ARG A 176 20.02 13.22 -14.96
N TRP A 177 21.05 12.83 -15.70
CA TRP A 177 22.40 12.69 -15.18
C TRP A 177 23.14 14.01 -15.21
N VAL A 178 23.02 14.71 -16.34
CA VAL A 178 23.57 16.05 -16.55
C VAL A 178 22.49 17.00 -17.06
N PHE A 179 22.70 18.29 -16.86
CA PHE A 179 21.92 19.37 -17.47
C PHE A 179 22.86 20.39 -18.12
N ARG A 180 22.30 21.24 -18.99
CA ARG A 180 23.04 22.35 -19.58
C ARG A 180 22.84 23.60 -18.72
N GLU A 181 23.94 24.18 -18.28
CA GLU A 181 23.94 25.42 -17.51
C GLU A 181 23.35 26.58 -18.32
N ASN A 182 22.60 27.48 -17.67
CA ASN A 182 22.01 28.67 -18.29
C ASN A 182 23.04 29.81 -18.49
N SER A 183 24.24 29.43 -18.89
CA SER A 183 25.36 30.33 -19.16
C SER A 183 25.61 30.40 -20.66
N ARG A 184 26.25 31.48 -21.13
CA ARG A 184 26.57 31.71 -22.57
C ARG A 184 27.24 30.51 -23.25
N HIS A 185 27.97 29.70 -22.49
CA HIS A 185 28.72 28.54 -22.96
C HIS A 185 27.99 27.19 -22.83
N ARG A 186 26.75 27.14 -22.32
CA ARG A 186 25.87 25.95 -22.18
C ARG A 186 26.62 24.67 -21.76
N ARG A 187 27.44 24.76 -20.70
CA ARG A 187 28.28 23.65 -20.23
C ARG A 187 27.45 22.57 -19.54
N LEU A 188 27.95 21.34 -19.56
CA LEU A 188 27.30 20.21 -18.89
C LEU A 188 27.69 20.16 -17.41
N CYS A 189 26.68 20.21 -16.54
CA CYS A 189 26.82 20.06 -15.09
C CYS A 189 26.06 18.81 -14.61
N ALA A 190 26.59 18.10 -13.62
CA ALA A 190 25.90 16.96 -13.03
C ALA A 190 24.78 17.43 -12.09
N TYR A 191 23.66 16.70 -12.06
CA TYR A 191 22.59 16.93 -11.08
C TYR A 191 23.06 16.61 -9.66
N ALA A 192 22.59 17.39 -8.67
CA ALA A 192 22.95 17.21 -7.25
C ALA A 192 22.70 15.77 -6.75
N GLN A 193 21.56 15.17 -7.11
CA GLN A 193 21.22 13.78 -6.77
C GLN A 193 22.28 12.77 -7.25
N ARG A 194 22.91 13.01 -8.39
CA ARG A 194 23.95 12.12 -8.95
C ARG A 194 25.31 12.31 -8.28
N VAL A 195 25.56 13.52 -7.79
CA VAL A 195 26.74 13.81 -6.96
C VAL A 195 26.60 13.15 -5.59
N GLU A 196 25.41 13.22 -4.98
CA GLU A 196 25.11 12.54 -3.71
C GLU A 196 25.24 11.01 -3.83
N GLN A 197 24.79 10.44 -4.95
CA GLN A 197 24.97 9.00 -5.27
C GLN A 197 26.42 8.60 -5.58
N LYS A 198 27.39 9.52 -5.52
CA LYS A 198 28.81 9.30 -5.85
C LYS A 198 29.06 8.75 -7.27
N VAL A 199 28.10 8.88 -8.19
CA VAL A 199 28.24 8.45 -9.60
C VAL A 199 28.83 9.54 -10.48
N MET A 200 28.74 10.80 -10.07
CA MET A 200 29.32 11.93 -10.79
C MET A 200 29.96 12.92 -9.82
N VAL A 201 30.96 13.66 -10.31
CA VAL A 201 31.61 14.73 -9.57
C VAL A 201 31.68 15.96 -10.48
N ASN A 202 31.35 17.11 -9.92
CA ASN A 202 31.47 18.40 -10.57
C ASN A 202 32.86 18.97 -10.28
N LYS A 203 33.85 18.65 -11.13
CA LYS A 203 35.23 19.11 -10.94
C LYS A 203 35.33 20.59 -11.31
N VAL A 204 35.86 21.36 -10.37
CA VAL A 204 36.07 22.80 -10.53
C VAL A 204 37.36 23.03 -11.32
N SER A 205 37.32 23.90 -12.34
CA SER A 205 38.51 24.30 -13.11
C SER A 205 39.39 25.21 -12.26
N GLN A 206 40.67 25.32 -12.63
CA GLN A 206 41.49 26.40 -12.10
C GLN A 206 40.86 27.76 -12.43
N VAL A 207 41.17 28.77 -11.60
CA VAL A 207 40.72 30.14 -11.81
C VAL A 207 41.33 30.64 -13.12
N ILE A 208 40.47 31.03 -14.05
CA ILE A 208 40.89 31.61 -15.33
C ILE A 208 40.65 33.11 -15.22
N ALA A 209 41.74 33.88 -15.27
CA ALA A 209 41.66 35.33 -15.34
C ALA A 209 41.02 35.72 -16.68
N CYS A 210 39.89 36.41 -16.62
CA CYS A 210 39.20 36.94 -17.79
C CYS A 210 39.10 38.47 -17.67
N VAL A 211 38.92 39.13 -18.81
CA VAL A 211 38.78 40.60 -18.91
C VAL A 211 37.60 41.12 -18.06
N GLU A 212 36.61 40.26 -17.77
CA GLU A 212 35.42 40.55 -16.96
C GLU A 212 35.53 40.06 -15.50
N GLY A 213 36.72 39.68 -15.04
CA GLY A 213 36.99 39.14 -13.69
C GLY A 213 37.33 37.65 -13.69
N ASP A 214 37.88 37.20 -12.56
CA ASP A 214 38.30 35.82 -12.31
C ASP A 214 37.10 34.87 -12.34
N LYS A 215 37.11 33.90 -13.26
CA LYS A 215 36.02 32.94 -13.44
C LYS A 215 36.49 31.53 -13.19
N VAL A 216 35.62 30.76 -12.54
CA VAL A 216 35.79 29.35 -12.26
C VAL A 216 34.65 28.60 -12.93
N TYR A 217 34.98 27.48 -13.57
CA TYR A 217 34.00 26.67 -14.28
C TYR A 217 33.88 25.29 -13.69
N THR A 218 32.67 24.77 -13.70
CA THR A 218 32.38 23.41 -13.25
C THR A 218 32.31 22.48 -14.45
N GLN A 219 33.01 21.36 -14.38
CA GLN A 219 32.96 20.32 -15.40
C GLN A 219 32.41 19.03 -14.78
N ALA A 220 31.32 18.51 -15.35
CA ALA A 220 30.79 17.21 -14.98
C ALA A 220 31.78 16.10 -15.35
N ARG A 221 32.18 15.29 -14.36
CA ARG A 221 32.99 14.08 -14.51
C ARG A 221 32.26 12.87 -13.96
N ILE A 222 32.53 11.70 -14.53
CA ILE A 222 31.92 10.42 -14.17
C ILE A 222 32.92 9.66 -13.28
N THR A 223 32.47 9.12 -12.15
CA THR A 223 33.32 8.25 -11.31
C THR A 223 33.40 6.84 -11.90
N ALA A 224 34.34 6.00 -11.47
CA ALA A 224 34.36 4.61 -11.93
C ALA A 224 33.05 3.86 -11.59
N PHE A 225 32.45 4.14 -10.43
CA PHE A 225 31.10 3.65 -10.08
C PHE A 225 30.00 4.17 -11.01
N GLY A 226 30.06 5.45 -11.36
CA GLY A 226 29.16 6.03 -12.34
C GLY A 226 29.31 5.40 -13.72
N LEU A 227 30.54 5.05 -14.10
CA LEU A 227 30.86 4.41 -15.36
C LEU A 227 30.26 3.01 -15.44
N THR A 228 30.45 2.15 -14.44
CA THR A 228 29.85 0.79 -14.42
C THR A 228 28.32 0.85 -14.47
N ARG A 229 27.71 1.75 -13.70
CA ARG A 229 26.26 1.95 -13.70
C ARG A 229 25.75 2.50 -15.02
N LEU A 230 26.48 3.42 -15.65
CA LEU A 230 26.15 3.92 -16.99
C LEU A 230 26.23 2.80 -18.02
N THR A 231 27.30 2.00 -18.03
CA THR A 231 27.46 0.87 -18.94
C THR A 231 26.29 -0.10 -18.83
N ALA A 232 25.86 -0.45 -17.61
CA ALA A 232 24.71 -1.31 -17.38
C ALA A 232 23.39 -0.71 -17.90
N LEU A 233 23.14 0.57 -17.63
CA LEU A 233 21.94 1.28 -18.09
C LEU A 233 21.88 1.42 -19.61
N VAL A 234 23.04 1.63 -20.21
CA VAL A 234 23.23 1.76 -21.65
C VAL A 234 23.04 0.40 -22.35
N ALA A 235 23.58 -0.68 -21.79
CA ALA A 235 23.39 -2.04 -22.28
C ALA A 235 21.91 -2.42 -22.22
N ALA A 236 21.22 -2.12 -21.11
CA ALA A 236 19.78 -2.32 -20.97
C ALA A 236 18.95 -1.47 -21.94
N ALA A 237 19.46 -0.31 -22.36
CA ALA A 237 18.82 0.54 -23.36
C ALA A 237 19.11 0.12 -24.82
N GLY A 238 19.94 -0.91 -25.05
CA GLY A 238 20.29 -1.40 -26.38
C GLY A 238 21.10 -0.42 -27.22
N LEU A 239 21.80 0.53 -26.59
CA LEU A 239 22.52 1.60 -27.29
C LEU A 239 23.98 1.25 -27.62
N LEU A 240 24.47 0.08 -27.21
CA LEU A 240 25.82 -0.39 -27.52
C LEU A 240 25.96 -0.54 -29.03
N ASN A 241 27.05 0.01 -29.59
CA ASN A 241 27.39 -0.23 -30.98
C ASN A 241 27.75 -1.71 -31.11
N LYS A 242 26.97 -2.47 -31.90
CA LYS A 242 27.39 -3.78 -32.41
C LYS A 242 28.47 -3.60 -33.46
#